data_AF-A0A3M8BWH5-F1
#
_entry.id   AF-A0A3M8BWH5-F1
#
_cell.length_a   1.000
_cell.length_b   1.000
_cell.length_c   1.000
_cell.angle_alpha   90.00
_cell.angle_beta   90.00
_cell.angle_gamma   90.00
#
_symmetry.space_group_name_H-M   'P 1'
#
loop_
_entity.id
_entity.type
_entity.pdbx_description
1 polymer ?
#
loop_
_entity_poly.entity_id
_entity_poly.type
_entity_poly.pdbx_seq_one_letter_code
_entity_poly.pdbx_strand_id
1 'polypeptide(L)' 'MSFEDKLRSYLGETVEVITGYQVTTGVLIRVTDSTATILASAAPGYGSDQQVTFQQDRITYVRIV' A
#
# COMPACT_ATOMS: atom_id res chain seq x y z
N MET A 1 -16.56 10.93 0.53
CA MET A 1 -15.66 9.89 -0.03
C MET A 1 -15.27 8.96 1.09
N SER A 2 -15.41 7.66 0.87
CA SER A 2 -14.88 6.65 1.81
C SER A 2 -13.35 6.62 1.72
N PHE A 3 -12.70 6.07 2.74
CA PHE A 3 -11.24 5.81 2.73
C PHE A 3 -10.86 4.96 1.51
N GLU A 4 -11.71 4.00 1.18
CA GLU A 4 -11.56 3.08 0.06
C GLU A 4 -11.68 3.75 -1.31
N ASP A 5 -12.64 4.66 -1.50
CA ASP A 5 -12.75 5.46 -2.72
C ASP A 5 -11.48 6.29 -2.95
N LYS A 6 -10.93 6.82 -1.85
CA LYS A 6 -9.72 7.62 -1.91
C LYS A 6 -8.50 6.76 -2.24
N LEU A 7 -8.38 5.57 -1.64
CA LEU A 7 -7.36 4.59 -1.98
C LEU A 7 -7.44 4.15 -3.44
N ARG A 8 -8.64 3.88 -3.95
CA ARG A 8 -8.87 3.53 -5.36
C ARG A 8 -8.41 4.65 -6.31
N SER A 9 -8.54 5.91 -5.91
CA SER A 9 -8.04 7.04 -6.70
C SER A 9 -6.50 7.09 -6.82
N TYR A 10 -5.78 6.33 -5.99
CA TYR A 10 -4.31 6.25 -5.99
C TYR A 10 -3.79 4.94 -6.61
N LEU A 11 -4.63 4.16 -7.28
CA LEU A 11 -4.19 2.97 -8.00
C LEU A 11 -3.17 3.35 -9.09
N GLY A 12 -2.02 2.69 -9.08
CA GLY A 12 -0.87 2.97 -9.95
C GLY A 12 0.11 4.00 -9.40
N GLU A 13 -0.23 4.71 -8.32
CA GLU A 13 0.65 5.69 -7.69
C GLU A 13 1.60 5.03 -6.68
N THR A 14 2.75 5.68 -6.45
CA THR A 14 3.64 5.30 -5.35
C THR A 14 3.08 5.83 -4.04
N VAL A 15 2.76 4.90 -3.14
CA VAL A 15 2.20 5.22 -1.84
C VAL A 15 3.06 4.64 -0.73
N GLU A 16 3.00 5.31 0.41
CA GLU A 16 3.53 4.80 1.65
C GLU A 16 2.37 4.42 2.57
N VAL A 17 2.32 3.13 2.91
CA VAL A 17 1.32 2.55 3.82
C VAL A 17 1.93 2.46 5.21
N ILE A 18 1.33 3.18 6.16
CA ILE A 18 1.75 3.16 7.55
C ILE A 18 0.77 2.30 8.33
N THR A 19 1.31 1.28 8.98
CA THR A 19 0.60 0.46 9.97
C THR A 19 1.18 0.75 11.36
N GLY A 20 0.51 0.25 12.41
CA GLY A 20 1.01 0.41 13.79
C GLY A 20 2.38 -0.24 14.06
N TYR A 21 2.89 -1.08 13.15
CA TYR A 21 4.14 -1.83 13.34
C TYR A 21 5.25 -1.46 12.36
N GLN A 22 4.88 -1.01 11.15
CA GLN A 22 5.82 -0.79 10.07
C GLN A 22 5.28 0.19 9.04
N VAL A 23 6.23 0.81 8.33
CA VAL A 23 6.02 1.64 7.16
C VAL A 23 6.46 0.86 5.94
N THR A 24 5.63 0.81 4.90
CA THR A 24 5.96 0.13 3.66
C THR A 24 5.64 1.02 2.46
N THR A 25 6.66 1.28 1.64
CA THR A 25 6.54 2.07 0.42
C THR A 25 6.43 1.15 -0.79
N GLY A 26 5.54 1.47 -1.72
CA GLY A 26 5.35 0.71 -2.94
C GLY A 26 4.27 1.28 -3.84
N VAL A 27 4.13 0.70 -5.02
CA VAL A 27 3.07 1.10 -5.97
C VAL A 27 1.76 0.44 -5.58
N LEU A 28 0.68 1.20 -5.44
CA LEU A 28 -0.63 0.63 -5.14
C LEU A 28 -1.20 -0.09 -6.37
N ILE A 29 -1.25 -1.42 -6.33
CA ILE A 29 -1.66 -2.23 -7.50
C ILE A 29 -3.09 -2.76 -7.39
N ARG A 30 -3.65 -2.85 -6.18
CA ARG A 30 -5.00 -3.36 -5.99
C ARG A 30 -5.63 -2.81 -4.71
N VAL A 31 -6.91 -2.48 -4.79
CA VAL A 31 -7.75 -2.15 -3.64
C VAL A 31 -9.06 -2.93 -3.77
N THR A 32 -9.37 -3.74 -2.77
CA THR A 32 -10.65 -4.45 -2.63
C THR A 32 -11.44 -3.82 -1.48
N ASP A 33 -12.65 -4.31 -1.23
CA ASP A 33 -13.56 -3.84 -0.17
C ASP A 33 -13.02 -3.99 1.27
N SER A 34 -11.86 -4.64 1.45
CA SER A 34 -11.25 -4.88 2.77
C SER A 34 -9.72 -4.88 2.76
N THR A 35 -9.08 -4.90 1.59
CA THR A 35 -7.63 -4.99 1.48
C THR A 35 -7.04 -4.00 0.48
N ALA A 36 -5.80 -3.61 0.73
CA ALA A 36 -4.96 -2.86 -0.20
C ALA A 36 -3.67 -3.65 -0.45
N THR A 37 -3.32 -3.84 -1.72
CA THR A 37 -2.08 -4.50 -2.13
C THR A 37 -1.17 -3.49 -2.78
N ILE A 38 0.05 -3.40 -2.27
CA ILE A 38 1.13 -2.62 -2.88
C ILE A 38 2.19 -3.56 -3.42
N LEU A 39 2.83 -3.15 -4.52
CA LEU A 39 4.07 -3.74 -4.99
C LEU A 39 5.22 -2.98 -4.33
N ALA A 40 5.76 -3.55 -3.25
CA ALA A 40 6.88 -2.98 -2.53
C ALA A 40 8.19 -3.35 -3.25
N SER A 41 8.98 -2.34 -3.59
CA SER A 41 10.31 -2.57 -4.14
C SER A 41 11.22 -3.15 -3.08
N ALA A 42 11.88 -4.27 -3.40
CA ALA A 42 12.87 -4.83 -2.51
C ALA A 42 14.05 -3.85 -2.37
N ALA A 43 14.68 -3.84 -1.19
CA ALA A 43 15.90 -3.08 -1.01
C ALA A 43 16.96 -3.54 -2.05
N PRO A 44 17.74 -2.62 -2.64
CA PRO A 44 18.73 -2.98 -3.66
C PRO A 44 19.64 -4.12 -3.17
N GLY A 45 19.64 -5.23 -3.91
CA GLY A 45 20.45 -6.41 -3.59
C GLY A 45 19.80 -7.48 -2.69
N TYR A 46 18.55 -7.30 -2.23
CA TYR A 46 17.89 -8.23 -1.30
C TYR A 46 16.67 -8.98 -1.86
N GLY A 47 16.39 -8.87 -3.16
CA GLY A 47 15.36 -9.70 -3.81
C GLY A 47 14.59 -8.98 -4.91
N SER A 48 13.53 -9.63 -5.36
CA SER A 48 12.57 -9.11 -6.34
C SER A 48 11.47 -8.31 -5.65
N ASP A 49 10.78 -7.44 -6.40
CA ASP A 49 9.58 -6.74 -5.91
C ASP A 49 8.58 -7.72 -5.29
N GLN A 50 8.03 -7.35 -4.14
CA GLN A 50 7.10 -8.19 -3.38
C GLN A 50 5.72 -7.55 -3.35
N GLN A 51 4.70 -8.36 -3.62
CA GLN A 51 3.31 -7.93 -3.39
C GLN A 51 2.99 -8.07 -1.91
N VAL A 52 2.72 -6.94 -1.26
CA VAL A 52 2.35 -6.88 0.15
C VAL A 52 0.89 -6.49 0.25
N THR A 53 0.08 -7.32 0.90
CA THR A 53 -1.35 -7.07 1.10
C THR A 53 -1.63 -6.70 2.54
N PHE A 54 -2.26 -5.54 2.72
CA PHE A 54 -2.69 -4.99 3.99
C PHE A 54 -4.20 -5.11 4.14
N GLN A 55 -4.66 -5.51 5.32
CA GLN A 55 -6.05 -5.35 5.74
C GLN A 55 -6.29 -3.87 6.00
N GLN A 56 -7.34 -3.28 5.43
CA GLN A 56 -7.61 -1.84 5.57
C GLN A 56 -7.76 -1.43 7.04
N ASP A 57 -8.37 -2.28 7.87
CA ASP A 57 -8.52 -2.06 9.32
C ASP A 57 -7.18 -1.96 10.09
N ARG A 58 -6.07 -2.42 9.49
CA ARG A 58 -4.72 -2.34 10.07
C ARG A 58 -3.92 -1.16 9.55
N ILE A 59 -4.44 -0.44 8.55
CA ILE A 59 -3.79 0.74 7.99
C ILE A 59 -4.13 1.93 8.88
N THR A 60 -3.10 2.58 9.43
CA THR A 60 -3.28 3.78 10.25
C THR A 60 -3.51 4.98 9.35
N TYR A 61 -2.68 5.14 8.32
CA TYR A 61 -2.92 6.09 7.23
C TYR A 61 -2.07 5.75 6.00
N VAL A 62 -2.41 6.37 4.86
CA VAL A 62 -1.68 6.26 3.59
C VAL A 62 -1.30 7.66 3.13
N ARG A 63 -0.09 7.83 2.60
CA ARG A 63 0.35 9.07 1.95
C ARG A 63 0.94 8.78 0.57
N ILE A 64 0.85 9.76 -0.33
CA ILE A 64 1.49 9.74 -1.65
C ILE A 64 2.91 10.27 -1.50
N VAL A 65 3.85 9.70 -2.26
CA VAL A 65 5.26 10.11 -2.31
C VAL A 65 5.58 10.76 -3.65
#